data_AF-A0A455W0B5-F1
#
_entry.id   AF-A0A455W0B5-F1
#
_cell.length_a   1.000
_cell.length_b   1.000
_cell.length_c   1.000
_cell.angle_alpha   90.00
_cell.angle_beta   90.00
_cell.angle_gamma   90.00
#
_symmetry.space_group_name_H-M   'P 1'
#
loop_
_entity.id
_entity.type
_entity.pdbx_description
1 polymer ?
#
loop_
_entity_poly.entity_id
_entity_poly.type
_entity_poly.pdbx_seq_one_letter_code
_entity_poly.pdbx_strand_id
1 'polypeptide(L)'
;MEADTHWVSEVLRGSIEGSFYVSAVKAGLTAHQIASVNQLLEHRLNFRRDLRAGDQFAVIISHEMTDDQSTGKTRVEAVSLKRGSRTHTAFRFEDGNYYDQNGKSVLPAFRRWPTQTPYRVSSHFNPNRKHPVTKRIAPHNGVDLATPVGTPIFSTGDGIVQRVGNHPFAGKYIDIDHGNAYKTRYLHLHRILVKKGQSIQRGERIALSGNTGRSTGPHLHFELHVNGRPVNPLKADIPTAADIPSEHAKAFKEDASYKLAVMERAGSRSNLMLAGARVSFD
;
A
#
# COMPACT_ATOMS: atom_id res chain seq x y z
N MET A 1 14.75 -6.57 -26.08
CA MET A 1 15.33 -5.41 -25.38
C MET A 1 14.14 -4.72 -24.73
N GLU A 2 14.06 -4.70 -23.40
CA GLU A 2 13.08 -3.82 -22.73
C GLU A 2 13.50 -2.39 -23.06
N ALA A 3 12.56 -1.58 -23.52
CA ALA A 3 12.85 -0.17 -23.82
C ALA A 3 13.07 0.57 -22.51
N ASP A 4 14.10 1.42 -22.45
CA ASP A 4 14.38 2.22 -21.26
C ASP A 4 13.19 3.12 -20.94
N THR A 5 12.82 3.15 -19.67
CA THR A 5 11.68 3.93 -19.19
C THR A 5 12.15 5.05 -18.26
N HIS A 6 11.46 6.18 -18.30
CA HIS A 6 11.71 7.30 -17.39
C HIS A 6 10.39 7.87 -16.86
N TRP A 7 10.45 8.63 -15.77
CA TRP A 7 9.27 9.22 -15.14
C TRP A 7 9.19 10.72 -15.40
N VAL A 8 8.03 11.20 -15.85
CA VAL A 8 7.75 12.63 -16.06
C VAL A 8 6.63 13.06 -15.12
N SER A 9 6.87 14.13 -14.34
CA SER A 9 5.91 14.61 -13.35
C SER A 9 5.10 15.81 -13.82
N GLU A 10 3.83 15.87 -13.41
CA GLU A 10 2.97 17.03 -13.54
C GLU A 10 2.32 17.40 -12.20
N VAL A 11 1.89 18.66 -12.09
CA VAL A 11 1.17 19.16 -10.91
C VAL A 11 -0.28 19.44 -11.27
N LEU A 12 -1.19 18.74 -10.58
CA LEU A 12 -2.64 18.93 -10.70
C LEU A 12 -3.16 19.59 -9.43
N ARG A 13 -3.92 20.67 -9.56
CA ARG A 13 -4.40 21.46 -8.42
C ARG A 13 -5.84 21.91 -8.60
N GLY A 14 -6.53 22.14 -7.50
CA GLY A 14 -7.89 22.65 -7.52
C GLY A 14 -8.38 23.11 -6.14
N SER A 15 -9.55 23.74 -6.15
CA SER A 15 -10.33 24.02 -4.95
C SER A 15 -11.48 23.03 -4.86
N ILE A 16 -11.85 22.65 -3.64
CA ILE A 16 -13.01 21.82 -3.38
C ILE A 16 -14.27 22.60 -3.74
N GLU A 17 -15.01 22.07 -4.70
CA GLU A 17 -16.34 22.47 -5.13
C GLU A 17 -17.21 21.21 -5.14
N GLY A 18 -18.07 21.06 -4.14
CA GLY A 18 -18.79 19.81 -3.90
C GLY A 18 -17.91 18.75 -3.23
N SER A 19 -17.74 17.60 -3.88
CA SER A 19 -16.92 16.50 -3.35
C SER A 19 -15.49 16.54 -3.90
N PHE A 20 -14.53 16.03 -3.12
CA PHE A 20 -13.14 15.89 -3.58
C PHE A 20 -13.03 15.18 -4.91
N TYR A 21 -13.79 14.10 -5.12
CA TYR A 21 -13.77 13.36 -6.38
C TYR A 21 -14.10 14.24 -7.57
N VAL A 22 -15.18 15.03 -7.49
CA VAL A 22 -15.60 15.92 -8.58
C VAL A 22 -14.55 16.99 -8.86
N SER A 23 -14.03 17.62 -7.80
CA SER A 23 -13.00 18.66 -7.94
C SER A 23 -11.68 18.10 -8.48
N ALA A 24 -11.28 16.90 -8.07
CA ALA A 24 -10.07 16.23 -8.53
C ALA A 24 -10.17 15.78 -9.99
N VAL A 25 -11.32 15.25 -10.43
CA VAL A 25 -11.57 14.96 -11.85
C VAL A 25 -11.49 16.24 -12.69
N LYS A 26 -12.10 17.34 -12.22
CA LYS A 26 -12.03 18.66 -12.90
C LYS A 26 -10.59 19.18 -12.98
N ALA A 27 -9.76 18.89 -12.00
CA ALA A 27 -8.33 19.22 -12.00
C ALA A 27 -7.47 18.32 -12.90
N GLY A 28 -8.03 17.21 -13.41
CA GLY A 28 -7.36 16.30 -14.35
C GLY A 28 -6.92 14.96 -13.76
N LEU A 29 -7.24 14.67 -12.49
CA LEU A 29 -6.92 13.36 -11.92
C LEU A 29 -7.84 12.26 -12.45
N THR A 30 -7.28 11.08 -12.68
CA THR A 30 -8.04 9.88 -13.00
C THR A 30 -8.67 9.26 -11.75
N ALA A 31 -9.70 8.45 -11.91
CA ALA A 31 -10.34 7.74 -10.79
C ALA A 31 -9.35 6.90 -9.96
N HIS A 32 -8.35 6.28 -10.61
CA HIS A 32 -7.30 5.52 -9.92
C HIS A 32 -6.42 6.42 -9.07
N GLN A 33 -5.96 7.55 -9.61
CA GLN A 33 -5.14 8.52 -8.86
C GLN A 33 -5.92 9.11 -7.68
N ILE A 34 -7.20 9.41 -7.86
CA ILE A 34 -8.08 9.90 -6.79
C ILE A 34 -8.20 8.85 -5.68
N ALA A 35 -8.34 7.57 -6.04
CA ALA A 35 -8.37 6.48 -5.06
C ALA A 35 -7.04 6.40 -4.27
N SER A 36 -5.89 6.52 -4.95
CA SER A 36 -4.58 6.57 -4.29
C SER A 36 -4.45 7.77 -3.35
N VAL A 37 -4.91 8.95 -3.75
CA VAL A 37 -4.89 10.15 -2.88
C VAL A 37 -5.78 9.96 -1.65
N ASN A 38 -6.98 9.40 -1.82
CA ASN A 38 -7.86 9.08 -0.69
C ASN A 38 -7.16 8.12 0.30
N GLN A 39 -6.54 7.07 -0.22
CA GLN A 39 -5.77 6.09 0.57
C GLN A 39 -4.65 6.79 1.38
N LEU A 40 -3.86 7.65 0.73
CA LEU A 40 -2.76 8.34 1.41
C LEU A 40 -3.20 9.24 2.57
N LEU A 41 -4.43 9.74 2.58
CA LEU A 41 -4.91 10.69 3.58
C LEU A 41 -6.04 10.16 4.48
N GLU A 42 -6.58 8.95 4.26
CA GLU A 42 -7.81 8.47 4.91
C GLU A 42 -7.71 8.38 6.45
N HIS A 43 -6.54 8.09 6.99
CA HIS A 43 -6.32 8.02 8.44
C HIS A 43 -6.23 9.39 9.12
N ARG A 44 -6.04 10.45 8.32
CA ARG A 44 -5.81 11.82 8.81
C ARG A 44 -6.95 12.76 8.46
N LEU A 45 -7.76 12.40 7.48
CA LEU A 45 -8.81 13.23 6.93
C LEU A 45 -9.98 12.36 6.45
N ASN A 46 -11.17 12.62 6.98
CA ASN A 46 -12.39 12.08 6.42
C ASN A 46 -12.89 12.98 5.29
N PHE A 47 -12.59 12.62 4.05
CA PHE A 47 -12.94 13.41 2.85
C PHE A 47 -14.43 13.78 2.73
N ARG A 48 -15.35 13.00 3.31
CA ARG A 48 -16.79 13.28 3.26
C ARG A 48 -17.26 14.22 4.37
N ARG A 49 -16.62 14.15 5.55
CA ARG A 49 -17.06 14.89 6.74
C ARG A 49 -16.27 16.18 6.96
N ASP A 50 -15.01 16.19 6.58
CA ASP A 50 -14.09 17.23 6.99
C ASP A 50 -13.93 18.33 5.94
N LEU A 51 -13.97 17.96 4.65
CA LEU A 51 -13.75 18.89 3.54
C LEU A 51 -14.89 19.89 3.36
N ARG A 52 -14.51 21.12 3.01
CA ARG A 52 -15.42 22.24 2.78
C ARG A 52 -15.11 22.90 1.44
N ALA A 53 -16.12 23.58 0.90
CA ALA A 53 -15.93 24.38 -0.29
C ALA A 53 -14.82 25.43 -0.07
N GLY A 54 -13.90 25.56 -1.03
CA GLY A 54 -12.75 26.46 -0.95
C GLY A 54 -11.48 25.87 -0.32
N ASP A 55 -11.55 24.68 0.29
CA ASP A 55 -10.33 23.94 0.64
C ASP A 55 -9.50 23.69 -0.63
N GLN A 56 -8.18 23.74 -0.54
CA GLN A 56 -7.30 23.63 -1.71
C GLN A 56 -6.55 22.30 -1.69
N PHE A 57 -6.37 21.71 -2.87
CA PHE A 57 -5.51 20.54 -3.03
C PHE A 57 -4.53 20.73 -4.19
N ALA A 58 -3.38 20.09 -4.06
CA ALA A 58 -2.40 19.92 -5.10
C ALA A 58 -1.83 18.50 -5.03
N VAL A 59 -1.57 17.90 -6.18
CA VAL A 59 -1.06 16.54 -6.33
C VAL A 59 0.02 16.55 -7.40
N ILE A 60 1.18 15.98 -7.09
CA ILE A 60 2.22 15.69 -8.07
C ILE A 60 2.00 14.25 -8.54
N ILE A 61 1.80 14.06 -9.84
CA ILE A 61 1.66 12.76 -10.48
C ILE A 61 2.85 12.54 -11.40
N SER A 62 3.49 11.38 -11.30
CA SER A 62 4.48 10.93 -12.29
C SER A 62 3.87 9.89 -13.23
N HIS A 63 4.19 10.02 -14.51
CA HIS A 63 3.84 9.09 -15.57
C HIS A 63 5.11 8.40 -16.07
N GLU A 64 5.07 7.08 -16.19
CA GLU A 64 6.15 6.31 -16.80
C GLU A 64 6.04 6.44 -18.33
N MET A 65 7.15 6.77 -18.96
CA MET A 65 7.29 7.05 -20.38
C MET A 65 8.32 6.10 -20.99
N THR A 66 8.07 5.67 -22.22
CA THR A 66 9.06 5.06 -23.11
C THR A 66 9.18 5.96 -24.32
N ASP A 67 10.37 6.52 -24.55
CA ASP A 67 10.57 7.63 -25.49
C ASP A 67 9.54 8.75 -25.23
N ASP A 68 8.63 9.02 -26.16
CA ASP A 68 7.57 10.03 -26.02
C ASP A 68 6.17 9.45 -25.73
N GLN A 69 6.06 8.15 -25.45
CA GLN A 69 4.78 7.47 -25.20
C GLN A 69 4.62 7.06 -23.74
N SER A 70 3.46 7.35 -23.16
CA SER A 70 3.14 6.87 -21.82
C SER A 70 2.90 5.36 -21.83
N THR A 71 3.47 4.66 -20.86
CA THR A 71 3.19 3.23 -20.62
C THR A 71 1.83 3.00 -19.95
N GLY A 72 1.15 4.09 -19.54
CA GLY A 72 -0.07 4.07 -18.74
C GLY A 72 0.17 3.84 -17.25
N LYS A 73 1.41 3.57 -16.80
CA LYS A 73 1.71 3.51 -15.37
C LYS A 73 1.84 4.93 -14.81
N THR A 74 1.17 5.16 -13.69
CA THR A 74 1.24 6.43 -12.97
C THR A 74 1.46 6.18 -11.49
N ARG A 75 2.12 7.13 -10.80
CA ARG A 75 2.24 7.12 -9.34
C ARG A 75 2.08 8.53 -8.76
N VAL A 76 1.59 8.60 -7.54
CA VAL A 76 1.51 9.86 -6.79
C VAL A 76 2.89 10.12 -6.18
N GLU A 77 3.48 11.30 -6.41
CA GLU A 77 4.75 11.69 -5.78
C GLU A 77 4.51 12.53 -4.53
N ALA A 78 3.48 13.37 -4.55
CA ALA A 78 3.11 14.18 -3.41
C ALA A 78 1.64 14.55 -3.44
N VAL A 79 1.07 14.75 -2.26
CA VAL A 79 -0.26 15.32 -2.02
C VAL A 79 -0.12 16.43 -0.99
N SER A 80 -0.78 17.55 -1.25
CA SER A 80 -1.04 18.60 -0.27
C SER A 80 -2.52 18.94 -0.29
N LEU A 81 -3.18 18.89 0.87
CA LEU A 81 -4.55 19.33 1.04
C LEU A 81 -4.61 20.34 2.19
N LYS A 82 -4.90 21.59 1.84
CA LYS A 82 -4.99 22.71 2.76
C LYS A 82 -6.45 22.99 3.13
N ARG A 83 -6.73 22.95 4.43
CA ARG A 83 -8.02 23.22 5.04
C ARG A 83 -7.86 24.21 6.19
N GLY A 84 -8.31 25.44 5.98
CA GLY A 84 -8.08 26.54 6.93
C GLY A 84 -6.58 26.69 7.24
N SER A 85 -6.20 26.50 8.50
CA SER A 85 -4.80 26.56 8.95
C SER A 85 -4.06 25.21 8.93
N ARG A 86 -4.74 24.10 8.61
CA ARG A 86 -4.13 22.76 8.58
C ARG A 86 -3.81 22.36 7.15
N THR A 87 -2.65 21.75 6.96
CA THR A 87 -2.25 21.12 5.70
C THR A 87 -1.99 19.64 5.95
N HIS A 88 -2.70 18.79 5.22
CA HIS A 88 -2.49 17.35 5.20
C HIS A 88 -1.58 17.03 4.02
N THR A 89 -0.45 16.38 4.29
CA THR A 89 0.57 16.08 3.28
C THR A 89 0.92 14.60 3.26
N ALA A 90 1.30 14.13 2.08
CA ALA A 90 1.92 12.82 1.87
C ALA A 90 2.96 12.96 0.75
N PHE A 91 4.18 12.51 0.99
CA PHE A 91 5.32 12.59 0.07
C PHE A 91 5.88 11.20 -0.14
N ARG A 92 5.98 10.75 -1.40
CA ARG A 92 6.67 9.52 -1.75
C ARG A 92 8.17 9.73 -1.61
N PHE A 93 8.87 8.81 -0.94
CA PHE A 93 10.33 8.81 -0.85
C PHE A 93 10.96 7.73 -1.75
N GLU A 94 12.29 7.70 -1.84
CA GLU A 94 13.04 6.79 -2.72
C GLU A 94 12.77 5.31 -2.38
N ASP A 95 12.52 5.00 -1.11
CA ASP A 95 12.17 3.67 -0.61
C ASP A 95 10.76 3.18 -1.01
N GLY A 96 9.98 4.02 -1.70
CA GLY A 96 8.62 3.75 -2.16
C GLY A 96 7.52 3.96 -1.12
N ASN A 97 7.88 4.28 0.12
CA ASN A 97 6.92 4.62 1.18
C ASN A 97 6.44 6.07 1.03
N TYR A 98 5.33 6.38 1.70
CA TYR A 98 4.76 7.72 1.75
C TYR A 98 4.77 8.25 3.16
N TYR A 99 5.27 9.47 3.34
CA TYR A 99 5.48 10.10 4.63
C TYR A 99 4.84 11.48 4.70
N ASP A 100 4.45 11.91 5.89
CA ASP A 100 4.04 13.29 6.11
C ASP A 100 5.25 14.22 6.18
N GLN A 101 4.98 15.54 6.28
CA GLN A 101 6.02 16.56 6.43
C GLN A 101 6.98 16.37 7.62
N ASN A 102 6.65 15.51 8.59
CA ASN A 102 7.49 15.18 9.75
C ASN A 102 8.25 13.86 9.58
N GLY A 103 8.14 13.20 8.42
CA GLY A 103 8.77 11.92 8.14
C GLY A 103 8.04 10.72 8.74
N LYS A 104 6.79 10.86 9.18
CA LYS A 104 5.99 9.72 9.66
C LYS A 104 5.21 9.09 8.53
N SER A 105 5.21 7.77 8.43
CA SER A 105 4.48 7.08 7.36
C SER A 105 2.99 7.44 7.42
N VAL A 106 2.40 7.69 6.25
CA VAL A 106 0.96 7.91 6.11
C VAL A 106 0.19 6.62 5.81
N LEU A 107 0.92 5.56 5.45
CA LEU A 107 0.38 4.23 5.20
C LEU A 107 0.76 3.28 6.35
N PRO A 108 -0.07 2.26 6.63
CA PRO A 108 0.27 1.21 7.58
C PRO A 108 1.59 0.54 7.18
N ALA A 109 2.55 0.49 8.10
CA ALA A 109 3.79 -0.22 7.87
C ALA A 109 3.55 -1.74 7.96
N PHE A 110 4.23 -2.50 7.11
CA PHE A 110 4.16 -3.96 7.05
C PHE A 110 5.51 -4.60 7.32
N ARG A 111 5.49 -5.72 8.03
CA ARG A 111 6.55 -6.73 8.03
C ARG A 111 6.29 -7.66 6.87
N ARG A 112 7.36 -8.03 6.15
CA ARG A 112 7.26 -8.97 5.03
C ARG A 112 6.87 -10.38 5.50
N TRP A 113 7.34 -10.79 6.67
CA TRP A 113 7.18 -12.13 7.21
C TRP A 113 6.21 -12.14 8.40
N PRO A 114 5.26 -13.09 8.44
CA PRO A 114 4.34 -13.28 9.56
C PRO A 114 4.94 -14.14 10.69
N THR A 115 6.26 -14.39 10.65
CA THR A 115 7.03 -15.22 11.59
C THR A 115 8.24 -14.43 12.10
N GLN A 116 8.80 -14.83 13.25
CA GLN A 116 9.96 -14.15 13.85
C GLN A 116 11.19 -14.17 12.91
N THR A 117 11.38 -15.29 12.23
CA THR A 117 12.42 -15.49 11.21
C THR A 117 11.78 -16.03 9.93
N PRO A 118 12.40 -15.83 8.75
CA PRO A 118 11.94 -16.45 7.52
C PRO A 118 11.97 -17.98 7.60
N TYR A 119 10.85 -18.63 7.29
CA TYR A 119 10.79 -20.07 7.07
C TYR A 119 10.88 -20.39 5.59
N ARG A 120 11.29 -21.63 5.26
CA ARG A 120 11.32 -22.10 3.86
C ARG A 120 9.93 -22.02 3.24
N VAL A 121 9.84 -21.38 2.08
CA VAL A 121 8.63 -21.36 1.25
C VAL A 121 8.48 -22.73 0.57
N SER A 122 7.52 -23.55 0.99
CA SER A 122 7.22 -24.84 0.37
C SER A 122 6.39 -24.71 -0.90
N SER A 123 5.60 -23.64 -1.01
CA SER A 123 4.78 -23.34 -2.19
C SER A 123 4.66 -21.83 -2.38
N HIS A 124 4.94 -21.34 -3.59
CA HIS A 124 4.90 -19.92 -3.91
C HIS A 124 3.53 -19.49 -4.42
N PHE A 125 3.23 -18.19 -4.31
CA PHE A 125 2.08 -17.57 -4.97
C PHE A 125 2.11 -17.88 -6.47
N ASN A 126 1.02 -18.41 -7.00
CA ASN A 126 0.91 -18.78 -8.40
C ASN A 126 -0.55 -18.70 -8.87
N PRO A 127 -0.94 -17.61 -9.57
CA PRO A 127 -2.31 -17.44 -10.05
C PRO A 127 -2.67 -18.46 -11.15
N ASN A 128 -1.66 -19.06 -11.79
CA ASN A 128 -1.81 -19.98 -12.91
C ASN A 128 -1.47 -21.44 -12.55
N ARG A 129 -1.49 -21.80 -11.26
CA ARG A 129 -1.17 -23.17 -10.82
C ARG A 129 -2.13 -24.17 -11.45
N LYS A 130 -1.61 -25.07 -12.28
CA LYS A 130 -2.39 -26.13 -12.93
C LYS A 130 -2.45 -27.37 -12.04
N HIS A 131 -3.64 -27.90 -11.83
CA HIS A 131 -3.81 -29.17 -11.13
C HIS A 131 -3.28 -30.31 -12.01
N PRO A 132 -2.42 -31.22 -11.49
CA PRO A 132 -1.70 -32.19 -12.32
C PRO A 132 -2.63 -33.17 -13.05
N VAL A 133 -3.70 -33.61 -12.37
CA VAL A 133 -4.71 -34.55 -12.88
C VAL A 133 -5.75 -33.85 -13.75
N THR A 134 -6.54 -32.93 -13.17
CA THR A 134 -7.67 -32.29 -13.88
C THR A 134 -7.26 -31.24 -14.91
N LYS A 135 -5.98 -30.84 -14.97
CA LYS A 135 -5.41 -29.77 -15.81
C LYS A 135 -6.06 -28.38 -15.64
N ARG A 136 -7.06 -28.24 -14.75
CA ARG A 136 -7.72 -26.98 -14.44
C ARG A 136 -6.78 -26.06 -13.67
N ILE A 137 -6.92 -24.75 -13.89
CA ILE A 137 -6.24 -23.73 -13.10
C ILE A 137 -6.90 -23.68 -11.73
N ALA A 138 -6.10 -23.88 -10.70
CA ALA A 138 -6.47 -23.82 -9.30
C ALA A 138 -5.46 -22.90 -8.59
N PRO A 139 -5.70 -21.57 -8.62
CA PRO A 139 -4.76 -20.56 -8.15
C PRO A 139 -4.25 -20.85 -6.74
N HIS A 140 -2.98 -20.52 -6.49
CA HIS A 140 -2.42 -20.44 -5.17
C HIS A 140 -2.28 -18.97 -4.78
N ASN A 141 -3.23 -18.48 -3.99
CA ASN A 141 -3.43 -17.06 -3.68
C ASN A 141 -2.55 -16.52 -2.55
N GLY A 142 -1.64 -17.35 -2.05
CA GLY A 142 -0.73 -17.02 -0.96
C GLY A 142 0.60 -17.73 -1.11
N VAL A 143 1.36 -17.77 -0.02
CA VAL A 143 2.57 -18.56 0.11
C VAL A 143 2.42 -19.56 1.24
N ASP A 144 2.96 -20.76 1.06
CA ASP A 144 3.01 -21.77 2.11
C ASP A 144 4.40 -21.74 2.74
N LEU A 145 4.42 -21.46 4.04
CA LEU A 145 5.63 -21.47 4.86
C LEU A 145 5.68 -22.76 5.65
N ALA A 146 6.70 -23.59 5.41
CA ALA A 146 6.86 -24.86 6.11
C ALA A 146 7.24 -24.62 7.57
N THR A 147 6.25 -24.63 8.46
CA THR A 147 6.39 -24.34 9.89
C THR A 147 5.96 -25.55 10.73
N PRO A 148 6.71 -25.94 11.79
CA PRO A 148 6.22 -26.88 12.79
C PRO A 148 4.86 -26.44 13.37
N VAL A 149 4.06 -27.38 13.88
CA VAL A 149 2.84 -27.03 14.63
C VAL A 149 3.25 -26.26 15.88
N GLY A 150 2.54 -25.16 16.19
CA GLY A 150 2.81 -24.36 17.38
C GLY A 150 3.75 -23.18 17.15
N THR A 151 4.30 -22.99 15.95
CA THR A 151 5.14 -21.82 15.64
C THR A 151 4.34 -20.53 15.83
N PRO A 152 4.85 -19.54 16.59
CA PRO A 152 4.19 -18.25 16.76
C PRO A 152 4.02 -17.51 15.43
N ILE A 153 2.78 -17.07 15.18
CA ILE A 153 2.40 -16.26 14.01
C ILE A 153 2.03 -14.85 14.47
N PHE A 154 2.54 -13.87 13.74
CA PHE A 154 2.43 -12.45 14.06
C PHE A 154 1.68 -11.69 12.96
N SER A 155 0.96 -10.64 13.35
CA SER A 155 0.37 -9.71 12.38
C SER A 155 1.47 -8.99 11.62
N THR A 156 1.35 -8.93 10.30
CA THR A 156 2.33 -8.24 9.47
C THR A 156 2.12 -6.74 9.47
N GLY A 157 0.95 -6.22 9.84
CA GLY A 157 0.68 -4.79 9.95
C GLY A 157 -0.26 -4.46 11.09
N ASP A 158 -0.41 -3.17 11.40
CA ASP A 158 -1.47 -2.69 12.29
C ASP A 158 -2.83 -2.95 11.63
N GLY A 159 -3.87 -3.24 12.41
CA GLY A 159 -5.19 -3.48 11.82
C GLY A 159 -6.26 -3.93 12.80
N ILE A 160 -7.39 -4.38 12.26
CA ILE A 160 -8.52 -4.89 13.02
C ILE A 160 -8.82 -6.31 12.54
N VAL A 161 -9.01 -7.24 13.47
CA VAL A 161 -9.40 -8.63 13.14
C VAL A 161 -10.81 -8.62 12.53
N GLN A 162 -10.90 -8.79 11.22
CA GLN A 162 -12.16 -8.79 10.50
C GLN A 162 -12.90 -10.12 10.65
N ARG A 163 -12.16 -11.24 10.69
CA ARG A 163 -12.73 -12.57 10.81
C ARG A 163 -11.83 -13.52 11.58
N VAL A 164 -12.46 -14.38 12.37
CA VAL A 164 -11.89 -15.60 12.94
C VAL A 164 -12.82 -16.73 12.54
N GLY A 165 -12.30 -17.82 12.00
CA GLY A 165 -13.13 -18.91 11.50
C GLY A 165 -12.47 -20.27 11.56
N ASN A 166 -13.28 -21.30 11.32
CA ASN A 166 -12.86 -22.68 11.12
C ASN A 166 -13.59 -23.25 9.91
N HIS A 167 -12.87 -23.57 8.84
CA HIS A 167 -13.44 -24.00 7.57
C HIS A 167 -12.88 -25.38 7.18
N PRO A 168 -13.68 -26.29 6.59
CA PRO A 168 -13.22 -27.65 6.29
C PRO A 168 -11.93 -27.71 5.46
N PHE A 169 -11.73 -26.74 4.56
CA PHE A 169 -10.52 -26.70 3.71
C PHE A 169 -9.44 -25.77 4.26
N ALA A 170 -9.79 -24.59 4.77
CA ALA A 170 -8.80 -23.59 5.20
C ALA A 170 -8.34 -23.83 6.66
N GLY A 171 -8.99 -24.73 7.38
CA GLY A 171 -8.75 -24.95 8.79
C GLY A 171 -9.18 -23.76 9.63
N LYS A 172 -8.51 -23.59 10.77
CA LYS A 172 -8.65 -22.38 11.58
C LYS A 172 -7.90 -21.24 10.88
N TYR A 173 -8.54 -20.09 10.78
CA TYR A 173 -7.97 -18.96 10.07
C TYR A 173 -8.37 -17.60 10.66
N ILE A 174 -7.56 -16.59 10.33
CA ILE A 174 -7.75 -15.19 10.69
C ILE A 174 -7.67 -14.32 9.43
N ASP A 175 -8.60 -13.39 9.29
CA ASP A 175 -8.53 -12.28 8.32
C ASP A 175 -8.31 -10.98 9.12
N ILE A 176 -7.26 -10.22 8.79
CA ILE A 176 -6.99 -8.90 9.38
C ILE A 176 -7.15 -7.83 8.31
N ASP A 177 -7.91 -6.79 8.61
CA ASP A 177 -8.06 -5.59 7.78
C ASP A 177 -7.11 -4.51 8.30
N HIS A 178 -6.19 -4.07 7.45
CA HIS A 178 -5.17 -3.09 7.81
C HIS A 178 -5.55 -1.66 7.41
N GLY A 179 -6.76 -1.46 6.86
CA GLY A 179 -7.12 -0.21 6.19
C GLY A 179 -6.40 -0.08 4.85
N ASN A 180 -6.63 1.03 4.15
CA ASN A 180 -5.95 1.34 2.90
C ASN A 180 -6.01 0.21 1.87
N ALA A 181 -7.13 -0.53 1.86
CA ALA A 181 -7.38 -1.69 1.01
C ALA A 181 -6.40 -2.88 1.17
N TYR A 182 -5.59 -2.91 2.23
CA TYR A 182 -4.72 -4.02 2.58
C TYR A 182 -5.41 -5.00 3.53
N LYS A 183 -5.37 -6.28 3.21
CA LYS A 183 -5.82 -7.36 4.10
C LYS A 183 -4.84 -8.50 4.11
N THR A 184 -4.74 -9.19 5.24
CA THR A 184 -3.95 -10.41 5.34
C THR A 184 -4.76 -11.58 5.83
N ARG A 185 -4.34 -12.77 5.40
CA ARG A 185 -4.96 -14.03 5.80
C ARG A 185 -3.95 -15.02 6.33
N TYR A 186 -4.31 -15.71 7.40
CA TYR A 186 -3.49 -16.71 8.08
C TYR A 186 -4.30 -17.99 8.23
N LEU A 187 -3.93 -19.09 7.56
CA LEU A 187 -4.72 -20.33 7.50
C LEU A 187 -3.99 -21.51 8.14
N HIS A 188 -4.69 -22.64 8.23
CA HIS A 188 -4.20 -23.92 8.76
C HIS A 188 -3.72 -23.83 10.21
N LEU A 189 -4.19 -22.84 10.96
CA LEU A 189 -3.73 -22.53 12.32
C LEU A 189 -4.07 -23.67 13.29
N HIS A 190 -3.22 -23.89 14.29
CA HIS A 190 -3.51 -24.79 15.40
C HIS A 190 -4.35 -24.07 16.46
N ARG A 191 -3.96 -22.85 16.82
CA ARG A 191 -4.59 -22.05 17.87
C ARG A 191 -4.66 -20.59 17.44
N ILE A 192 -5.80 -19.96 17.69
CA ILE A 192 -6.05 -18.53 17.47
C ILE A 192 -6.00 -17.84 18.84
N LEU A 193 -5.29 -16.72 18.94
CA LEU A 193 -5.06 -15.99 20.19
C LEU A 193 -5.84 -14.66 20.26
N VAL A 194 -6.56 -14.33 19.19
CA VAL A 194 -7.29 -13.05 19.02
C VAL A 194 -8.75 -13.29 18.69
N LYS A 195 -9.58 -12.26 18.82
CA LYS A 195 -11.02 -12.31 18.51
C LYS A 195 -11.43 -11.29 17.46
N LYS A 196 -12.54 -11.54 16.77
CA LYS A 196 -13.15 -10.60 15.82
C LYS A 196 -13.34 -9.22 16.48
N GLY A 197 -12.97 -8.16 15.76
CA GLY A 197 -13.06 -6.76 16.22
C GLY A 197 -11.89 -6.30 17.08
N GLN A 198 -10.95 -7.19 17.44
CA GLN A 198 -9.75 -6.79 18.19
C GLN A 198 -8.85 -5.92 17.31
N SER A 199 -8.37 -4.79 17.86
CA SER A 199 -7.29 -3.99 17.27
C SER A 199 -5.96 -4.71 17.51
N ILE A 200 -5.13 -4.76 16.48
CA ILE A 200 -3.88 -5.51 16.45
C ILE A 200 -2.75 -4.57 16.04
N GLN A 201 -1.61 -4.68 16.71
CA GLN A 201 -0.40 -3.98 16.34
C GLN A 201 0.50 -4.85 15.44
N ARG A 202 1.28 -4.20 14.58
CA ARG A 202 2.30 -4.83 13.75
C ARG A 202 3.28 -5.59 14.61
N GLY A 203 3.45 -6.88 14.34
CA GLY A 203 4.31 -7.77 15.11
C GLY A 203 3.66 -8.31 16.39
N GLU A 204 2.39 -8.02 16.65
CA GLU A 204 1.63 -8.68 17.72
C GLU A 204 1.39 -10.16 17.36
N ARG A 205 1.52 -11.04 18.36
CA ARG A 205 1.29 -12.47 18.18
C ARG A 205 -0.21 -12.76 18.13
N ILE A 206 -0.67 -13.30 17.00
CA ILE A 206 -2.10 -13.49 16.72
C ILE A 206 -2.54 -14.95 16.77
N ALA A 207 -1.62 -15.89 16.55
CA ALA A 207 -1.92 -17.31 16.43
C ALA A 207 -0.68 -18.20 16.62
N LEU A 208 -0.93 -19.51 16.60
CA LEU A 208 0.07 -20.55 16.43
C LEU A 208 -0.22 -21.34 15.14
N SER A 209 0.80 -21.58 14.32
CA SER A 209 0.72 -22.39 13.10
C SER A 209 0.24 -23.81 13.39
N GLY A 210 -0.29 -24.49 12.37
CA GLY A 210 -0.82 -25.82 12.55
C GLY A 210 -0.85 -26.64 11.27
N ASN A 211 -1.84 -27.53 11.23
CA ASN A 211 -2.13 -28.40 10.09
C ASN A 211 -3.64 -28.64 9.97
N THR A 212 -4.47 -27.66 10.34
CA THR A 212 -5.93 -27.81 10.34
C THR A 212 -6.52 -27.62 8.94
N GLY A 213 -7.71 -28.18 8.69
CA GLY A 213 -8.34 -28.16 7.38
C GLY A 213 -7.71 -29.16 6.41
N ARG A 214 -7.76 -28.88 5.10
CA ARG A 214 -7.17 -29.74 4.09
C ARG A 214 -5.74 -29.31 3.81
N SER A 215 -4.80 -29.99 4.45
CA SER A 215 -3.37 -29.75 4.34
C SER A 215 -2.61 -31.07 4.23
N THR A 216 -1.51 -31.09 3.47
CA THR A 216 -0.64 -32.26 3.30
C THR A 216 0.39 -32.41 4.43
N GLY A 217 0.67 -31.33 5.17
CA GLY A 217 1.60 -31.33 6.29
C GLY A 217 1.66 -29.95 6.98
N PRO A 218 2.26 -29.85 8.18
CA PRO A 218 2.27 -28.60 8.93
C PRO A 218 2.88 -27.43 8.16
N HIS A 219 2.12 -26.34 8.01
CA HIS A 219 2.55 -25.10 7.37
C HIS A 219 1.62 -23.94 7.75
N LEU A 220 2.09 -22.72 7.55
CA LEU A 220 1.23 -21.53 7.47
C LEU A 220 0.97 -21.23 6.00
N HIS A 221 -0.30 -21.16 5.61
CA HIS A 221 -0.68 -20.51 4.36
C HIS A 221 -0.98 -19.03 4.64
N PHE A 222 -0.20 -18.14 4.02
CA PHE A 222 -0.24 -16.70 4.24
C PHE A 222 -0.62 -15.97 2.95
N GLU A 223 -1.68 -15.18 3.00
CA GLU A 223 -2.13 -14.34 1.88
C GLU A 223 -1.99 -12.86 2.22
N LEU A 224 -1.61 -12.08 1.21
CA LEU A 224 -1.75 -10.62 1.19
C LEU A 224 -2.72 -10.25 0.08
N HIS A 225 -3.68 -9.39 0.41
CA HIS A 225 -4.65 -8.85 -0.52
C HIS A 225 -4.50 -7.34 -0.58
N VAL A 226 -4.43 -6.80 -1.80
CA VAL A 226 -4.39 -5.37 -2.07
C VAL A 226 -5.57 -5.05 -2.98
N ASN A 227 -6.42 -4.11 -2.58
CA ASN A 227 -7.65 -3.77 -3.32
C ASN A 227 -8.54 -5.01 -3.57
N GLY A 228 -8.62 -5.90 -2.58
CA GLY A 228 -9.40 -7.13 -2.64
C GLY A 228 -8.85 -8.22 -3.58
N ARG A 229 -7.67 -8.02 -4.17
CA ARG A 229 -7.02 -9.01 -5.03
C ARG A 229 -5.83 -9.66 -4.30
N PRO A 230 -5.70 -11.00 -4.33
CA PRO A 230 -4.51 -11.67 -3.84
C PRO A 230 -3.27 -11.24 -4.65
N VAL A 231 -2.19 -10.92 -3.95
CA VAL A 231 -0.89 -10.59 -4.54
C VAL A 231 0.19 -11.45 -3.89
N ASN A 232 1.37 -11.54 -4.52
CA ASN A 232 2.49 -12.26 -3.90
C ASN A 232 3.00 -11.49 -2.66
N PRO A 233 2.78 -11.99 -1.43
CA PRO A 233 3.16 -11.27 -0.21
C PRO A 233 4.68 -11.02 -0.11
N LEU A 234 5.48 -11.89 -0.71
CA LEU A 234 6.94 -11.82 -0.65
C LEU A 234 7.55 -10.84 -1.66
N LYS A 235 6.77 -10.36 -2.64
CA LYS A 235 7.25 -9.48 -3.72
C LYS A 235 6.44 -8.20 -3.91
N ALA A 236 5.21 -8.14 -3.41
CA ALA A 236 4.36 -6.97 -3.58
C ALA A 236 5.05 -5.70 -3.04
N ASP A 237 4.85 -4.59 -3.73
CA ASP A 237 5.23 -3.28 -3.22
C ASP A 237 4.29 -2.94 -2.05
N ILE A 238 4.83 -2.99 -0.83
CA ILE A 238 4.09 -2.77 0.41
C ILE A 238 4.85 -1.75 1.26
N PRO A 239 4.15 -0.88 1.99
CA PRO A 239 4.83 0.04 2.86
C PRO A 239 5.51 -0.72 4.00
N THR A 240 6.81 -0.57 4.22
CA THR A 240 7.54 -1.33 5.25
C THR A 240 8.03 -0.48 6.42
N ALA A 241 8.21 0.81 6.18
CA ALA A 241 8.70 1.77 7.15
C ALA A 241 7.55 2.47 7.88
N ALA A 242 7.73 2.63 9.20
CA ALA A 242 6.81 3.40 10.04
C ALA A 242 7.19 4.89 10.07
N ASP A 243 8.49 5.17 10.00
CA ASP A 243 9.08 6.51 9.98
C ASP A 243 10.27 6.49 9.01
N ILE A 244 10.62 7.65 8.45
CA ILE A 244 11.85 7.86 7.71
C ILE A 244 13.03 7.47 8.61
N PRO A 245 13.94 6.58 8.15
CA PRO A 245 15.16 6.29 8.89
C PRO A 245 15.97 7.57 9.15
N SER A 246 16.56 7.69 10.34
CA SER A 246 17.22 8.91 10.81
C SER A 246 18.29 9.43 9.85
N GLU A 247 19.00 8.53 9.19
CA GLU A 247 20.03 8.77 8.18
C GLU A 247 19.48 9.47 6.92
N HIS A 248 18.20 9.28 6.60
CA HIS A 248 17.52 9.87 5.45
C HIS A 248 16.68 11.11 5.82
N ALA A 249 16.57 11.46 7.10
CA ALA A 249 15.69 12.54 7.57
C ALA A 249 15.99 13.91 6.93
N LYS A 250 17.27 14.24 6.70
CA LYS A 250 17.67 15.49 6.04
C LYS A 250 17.25 15.49 4.57
N ALA A 251 17.60 14.45 3.82
CA ALA A 251 17.28 14.30 2.40
C ALA A 251 15.76 14.33 2.17
N PHE A 252 15.01 13.60 3.01
CA PHE A 252 13.55 13.63 2.99
C PHE A 252 12.99 15.03 3.22
N LYS A 253 13.50 15.77 4.21
CA LYS A 253 13.00 17.11 4.52
C LYS A 253 13.25 18.07 3.35
N GLU A 254 14.40 17.97 2.69
CA GLU A 254 14.74 18.77 1.50
C GLU A 254 13.80 18.44 0.32
N ASP A 255 13.62 17.16 0.01
CA ASP A 255 12.71 16.70 -1.05
C ASP A 255 11.24 17.07 -0.78
N ALA A 256 10.74 16.83 0.42
CA ALA A 256 9.38 17.21 0.82
C ALA A 256 9.14 18.73 0.73
N SER A 257 10.13 19.53 1.14
CA SER A 257 10.07 21.00 1.03
C SER A 257 10.05 21.46 -0.42
N TYR A 258 10.87 20.82 -1.28
CA TYR A 258 10.88 21.09 -2.71
C TYR A 258 9.53 20.75 -3.36
N LYS A 259 9.01 19.53 -3.13
CA LYS A 259 7.70 19.09 -3.64
C LYS A 259 6.57 20.00 -3.18
N LEU A 260 6.58 20.44 -1.92
CA LEU A 260 5.60 21.38 -1.39
C LEU A 260 5.68 22.74 -2.09
N ALA A 261 6.89 23.29 -2.27
CA ALA A 261 7.09 24.55 -2.98
C ALA A 261 6.66 24.47 -4.45
N VAL A 262 6.91 23.35 -5.12
CA VAL A 262 6.42 23.08 -6.48
C VAL A 262 4.90 23.09 -6.53
N MET A 263 4.24 22.40 -5.59
CA MET A 263 2.77 22.39 -5.49
C MET A 263 2.17 23.78 -5.23
N GLU A 264 2.82 24.63 -4.44
CA GLU A 264 2.36 26.00 -4.15
C GLU A 264 2.56 26.95 -5.34
N ARG A 265 3.67 26.83 -6.07
CA ARG A 265 4.08 27.78 -7.12
C ARG A 265 3.58 27.43 -8.52
N ALA A 266 3.17 26.19 -8.78
CA ALA A 266 2.76 25.75 -10.11
C ALA A 266 1.46 26.46 -10.56
N GLY A 267 1.60 27.62 -11.20
CA GLY A 267 0.54 28.31 -11.93
C GLY A 267 -0.06 27.41 -13.01
N SER A 268 -1.38 27.42 -13.13
CA SER A 268 -2.20 26.60 -14.03
C SER A 268 -1.54 26.35 -15.40
N ARG A 269 -1.21 25.09 -15.68
CA ARG A 269 -0.89 24.45 -16.97
C ARG A 269 0.22 25.00 -17.88
N SER A 270 0.93 26.09 -17.59
CA SER A 270 1.79 26.70 -18.63
C SER A 270 3.26 27.03 -18.28
N ASN A 271 3.83 26.63 -17.14
CA ASN A 271 5.21 27.06 -16.79
C ASN A 271 6.20 25.97 -16.31
N LEU A 272 5.87 24.67 -16.36
CA LEU A 272 6.85 23.62 -16.01
C LEU A 272 7.77 23.20 -17.17
N MET A 273 7.66 23.82 -18.35
CA MET A 273 8.68 23.70 -19.41
C MET A 273 9.81 24.74 -19.34
N LEU A 274 9.83 25.63 -18.34
CA LEU A 274 10.80 26.74 -18.26
C LEU A 274 11.73 26.74 -17.02
N ALA A 275 11.77 25.63 -16.27
CA ALA A 275 12.89 25.32 -15.40
C ALA A 275 13.60 24.10 -15.99
N GLY A 276 14.56 24.34 -16.88
CA GLY A 276 15.29 23.33 -17.65
C GLY A 276 16.13 22.38 -16.78
N ALA A 277 15.48 21.48 -16.06
CA ALA A 277 16.07 20.25 -15.58
C ALA A 277 15.29 19.10 -16.22
N ARG A 278 15.86 18.54 -17.29
CA ARG A 278 15.72 17.11 -17.54
C ARG A 278 16.16 16.43 -16.25
N VAL A 279 15.21 15.99 -15.43
CA VAL A 279 15.54 15.12 -14.29
C VAL A 279 15.45 13.71 -14.82
N SER A 280 16.55 13.26 -15.41
CA SER A 280 16.87 11.84 -15.51
C SER A 280 17.18 11.36 -14.10
N PHE A 281 16.49 10.31 -13.66
CA PHE A 281 16.93 9.51 -12.53
C PHE A 281 17.83 8.42 -13.11
N ASP A 282 19.12 8.46 -12.75
CA ASP A 282 20.03 7.33 -12.95
C ASP A 282 19.69 6.19 -11.97
#